data_AF-A0A931XJZ9-F1
#
_entry.id   AF-A0A931XJZ9-F1
#
_cell.length_a   1.000
_cell.length_b   1.000
_cell.length_c   1.000
_cell.angle_alpha   90.00
_cell.angle_beta   90.00
_cell.angle_gamma   90.00
#
_symmetry.space_group_name_H-M   'P 1'
#
loop_
_entity.id
_entity.type
_entity.pdbx_description
1 polymer ?
#
loop_
_entity_poly.entity_id
_entity_poly.type
_entity_poly.pdbx_seq_one_letter_code
_entity_poly.pdbx_strand_id
1 'polypeptide(L)'
;MRALDVALLWHMHQPSYRNPSTDVYELPWVRLRAAKDYVHMLEVLADYPDVRVTINWTPVLLAQLDDYAAGRARDRWLELAVRRRRSPSEQRFMLQQ
;
A
#
# COMPACT_ATOMS: atom_id res chain seq x y z
N MET A 1 -12.89 -29.94 26.64
CA MET A 1 -13.15 -29.48 25.27
C MET A 1 -11.86 -29.65 24.47
N ARG A 2 -11.91 -30.09 23.20
CA ARG A 2 -10.73 -30.10 22.33
C ARG A 2 -10.46 -28.67 21.84
N ALA A 3 -9.18 -28.32 21.71
CA ALA A 3 -8.78 -27.08 21.06
C ALA A 3 -9.19 -27.09 19.58
N LEU A 4 -9.57 -25.93 19.05
CA LEU A 4 -9.86 -25.73 17.63
C LEU A 4 -8.56 -25.28 16.94
N ASP A 5 -8.17 -25.99 15.89
CA ASP A 5 -7.10 -25.54 15.02
C ASP A 5 -7.60 -24.42 14.11
N VAL A 6 -6.94 -23.26 14.16
CA VAL A 6 -7.30 -22.07 13.39
C VAL A 6 -6.17 -21.71 12.45
N ALA A 7 -6.49 -21.49 11.18
CA ALA A 7 -5.57 -20.95 10.19
C ALA A 7 -6.01 -19.53 9.80
N LEU A 8 -5.15 -18.55 10.06
CA LEU A 8 -5.35 -17.17 9.62
C LEU A 8 -4.57 -16.93 8.33
N LEU A 9 -5.28 -16.53 7.27
CA LEU A 9 -4.70 -16.23 5.97
C LEU A 9 -4.99 -14.77 5.59
N TRP A 10 -3.94 -13.99 5.39
CA TRP A 10 -4.03 -12.63 4.88
C TRP A 10 -3.59 -12.58 3.43
N HIS A 11 -4.55 -12.38 2.55
CA HIS A 11 -4.31 -12.20 1.12
C HIS A 11 -4.24 -10.70 0.80
N MET A 12 -3.03 -10.24 0.50
CA MET A 12 -2.70 -8.85 0.20
C MET A 12 -2.68 -8.67 -1.32
N HIS A 13 -3.68 -7.93 -1.82
CA HIS A 13 -3.82 -7.63 -3.23
C HIS A 13 -4.09 -6.15 -3.47
N GLN A 14 -3.50 -5.63 -4.54
CA GLN A 14 -3.87 -4.40 -5.22
C GLN A 14 -3.71 -4.66 -6.73
N PRO A 15 -4.59 -4.16 -7.59
CA PRO A 15 -4.39 -4.23 -9.04
C PRO A 15 -3.18 -3.36 -9.45
N SER A 16 -2.73 -3.50 -10.70
CA SER A 16 -1.77 -2.55 -11.26
C SER A 16 -2.44 -1.19 -11.44
N TYR A 17 -1.88 -0.16 -10.81
CA TYR A 17 -2.27 1.23 -11.07
C TYR A 17 -1.35 1.93 -12.07
N ARG A 18 -0.29 1.24 -12.54
CA ARG A 18 0.66 1.76 -13.52
C ARG A 18 0.01 1.84 -14.89
N ASN A 19 -0.10 3.04 -15.44
CA ASN A 19 -0.52 3.23 -16.82
C ASN A 19 0.60 2.78 -17.77
N PRO A 20 0.34 1.83 -18.68
CA PRO A 20 1.39 1.25 -19.54
C PRO A 20 1.93 2.23 -20.59
N SER A 21 1.17 3.27 -20.93
CA SER A 21 1.57 4.27 -21.92
C SER A 21 2.39 5.42 -21.31
N THR A 22 2.13 5.78 -20.05
CA THR A 22 2.76 6.95 -19.41
C THR A 22 3.77 6.59 -18.33
N ASP A 23 3.78 5.34 -17.85
CA ASP A 23 4.60 4.90 -16.73
C ASP A 23 4.37 5.74 -15.46
N VAL A 24 3.10 6.12 -15.23
CA VAL A 24 2.64 6.85 -14.05
C VAL A 24 1.58 6.01 -13.35
N TYR A 25 1.65 5.94 -12.03
CA TYR A 25 0.60 5.36 -11.20
C TYR A 25 -0.58 6.32 -11.14
N GLU A 26 -1.71 5.90 -11.70
CA GLU A 26 -2.92 6.72 -11.80
C GLU A 26 -3.62 6.88 -10.46
N LEU A 27 -3.40 5.93 -9.54
CA LEU A 27 -3.96 5.94 -8.20
C LEU A 27 -2.88 5.65 -7.16
N PRO A 28 -2.91 6.30 -5.99
CA PRO A 28 -1.85 6.24 -4.99
C PRO A 28 -1.99 5.05 -4.04
N TRP A 29 -2.89 4.10 -4.33
CA TRP A 29 -3.41 3.17 -3.32
C TRP A 29 -2.36 2.22 -2.78
N VAL A 30 -1.47 1.68 -3.62
CA VAL A 30 -0.38 0.82 -3.12
C VAL A 30 0.45 1.55 -2.06
N ARG A 31 0.88 2.78 -2.33
CA ARG A 31 1.67 3.58 -1.38
C ARG A 31 0.88 3.96 -0.13
N LEU A 32 -0.37 4.41 -0.28
CA LEU A 32 -1.18 4.82 0.86
C LEU A 32 -1.53 3.63 1.77
N ARG A 33 -1.86 2.47 1.20
CA ARG A 33 -2.11 1.24 1.96
C ARG A 33 -0.83 0.73 2.62
N ALA A 34 0.31 0.83 1.95
CA ALA A 34 1.60 0.47 2.55
C ALA A 34 1.95 1.35 3.74
N ALA A 35 1.81 2.66 3.61
CA ALA A 35 2.12 3.62 4.67
C ALA A 35 1.16 3.53 5.86
N LYS A 36 -0.09 3.10 5.64
CA LYS A 36 -1.13 3.05 6.68
C LYS A 36 -1.30 1.68 7.34
N ASP A 37 -1.40 0.62 6.55
CA ASP A 37 -1.92 -0.66 7.02
C ASP A 37 -0.85 -1.75 7.10
N TYR A 38 0.09 -1.82 6.16
CA TYR A 38 0.99 -2.99 6.08
C TYR A 38 1.99 -3.05 7.23
N VAL A 39 2.51 -1.90 7.67
CA VAL A 39 3.39 -1.82 8.83
C VAL A 39 2.61 -2.13 10.11
N HIS A 40 1.47 -1.47 10.32
CA HIS A 40 0.62 -1.69 11.49
C HIS A 40 0.17 -3.16 11.61
N MET A 41 -0.16 -3.81 10.50
CA MET A 41 -0.48 -5.23 10.47
C MET A 41 0.65 -6.10 11.06
N LEU A 42 1.91 -5.78 10.74
CA LEU A 42 3.08 -6.49 11.29
C LEU A 42 3.36 -6.11 12.74
N GLU A 43 3.13 -4.85 13.14
CA GLU A 43 3.24 -4.40 14.53
C GLU A 43 2.26 -5.15 15.43
N VAL A 44 1.00 -5.33 15.00
CA VAL A 44 0.03 -6.14 15.73
C VAL A 44 0.52 -7.58 15.89
N LEU A 45 1.08 -8.21 14.85
CA LEU A 45 1.61 -9.57 15.00
C LEU A 45 2.82 -9.65 15.95
N ALA A 46 3.63 -8.60 16.03
CA ALA A 46 4.75 -8.54 16.96
C ALA A 46 4.28 -8.56 18.44
N ASP A 47 3.12 -7.99 18.73
CA ASP A 47 2.49 -8.02 20.07
C ASP A 47 1.93 -9.41 20.44
N TYR A 48 1.70 -10.29 19.46
CA TYR A 48 1.14 -11.64 19.66
C TYR A 48 2.02 -12.74 19.03
N PRO A 49 3.23 -13.00 19.56
CA PRO A 49 4.22 -13.89 18.94
C PRO A 49 3.77 -15.36 18.81
N ASP A 50 2.82 -15.80 19.63
CA ASP A 50 2.27 -17.16 19.58
C ASP A 50 1.22 -17.34 18.47
N VAL A 51 0.69 -16.25 17.90
CA VAL A 51 -0.29 -16.30 16.81
C VAL A 51 0.43 -16.57 15.49
N ARG A 52 -0.03 -17.62 14.78
CA ARG A 52 0.53 -18.03 13.49
C ARG A 52 -0.37 -17.55 12.35
N VAL A 53 0.20 -16.77 11.44
CA VAL A 53 -0.51 -16.22 10.27
C VAL A 53 0.26 -16.53 8.99
N THR A 54 -0.46 -16.89 7.92
CA THR A 54 0.10 -16.95 6.57
C THR A 54 -0.24 -15.68 5.82
N ILE A 55 0.78 -14.98 5.33
CA ILE A 55 0.60 -13.75 4.55
C ILE A 55 0.95 -14.06 3.10
N ASN A 56 -0.02 -13.87 2.20
CA ASN A 56 0.17 -13.99 0.76
C ASN A 56 0.18 -12.61 0.12
N TRP A 57 1.20 -12.31 -0.68
CA TRP A 57 1.30 -11.08 -1.45
C TRP A 57 1.21 -11.41 -2.94
N THR A 58 0.34 -10.72 -3.67
CA THR A 58 0.29 -10.90 -5.13
C THR A 58 1.54 -10.30 -5.81
N PRO A 59 2.10 -10.92 -6.85
CA PRO A 59 3.31 -10.41 -7.53
C PRO A 59 3.16 -8.97 -8.03
N VAL A 60 1.98 -8.60 -8.55
CA VAL A 60 1.68 -7.24 -9.01
C VAL A 60 1.69 -6.20 -7.89
N LEU A 61 1.37 -6.59 -6.65
CA LEU A 61 1.48 -5.70 -5.50
C LEU A 61 2.95 -5.49 -5.11
N LEU A 62 3.72 -6.58 -5.03
CA LEU A 62 5.15 -6.51 -4.71
C LEU A 62 5.93 -5.65 -5.70
N ALA A 63 5.71 -5.82 -7.00
CA ALA A 63 6.37 -5.02 -8.03
C ALA A 63 6.14 -3.50 -7.86
N GLN A 64 4.90 -3.11 -7.53
CA GLN A 64 4.57 -1.70 -7.29
C GLN A 64 5.19 -1.17 -5.99
N LEU A 65 5.21 -1.98 -4.92
CA LEU A 65 5.89 -1.63 -3.68
C LEU A 65 7.39 -1.43 -3.91
N ASP A 66 8.03 -2.30 -4.69
CA ASP A 66 9.45 -2.19 -5.04
C ASP A 66 9.74 -0.91 -5.84
N ASP A 67 8.85 -0.52 -6.75
CA ASP A 67 8.97 0.73 -7.49
C ASP A 67 8.85 1.97 -6.58
N TYR A 68 7.94 1.95 -5.60
CA TYR A 68 7.88 3.01 -4.58
C TYR A 68 9.12 3.02 -3.68
N ALA A 69 9.55 1.87 -3.19
CA ALA A 69 10.70 1.74 -2.29
C ALA A 69 12.01 2.19 -2.96
N ALA A 70 12.15 1.93 -4.26
CA ALA A 70 13.31 2.35 -5.04
C ALA A 70 13.21 3.78 -5.62
N GLY A 71 12.13 4.51 -5.33
CA GLY A 71 11.92 5.87 -5.84
C GLY A 71 11.66 5.97 -7.36
N ARG A 72 11.30 4.85 -8.00
CA ARG A 72 10.96 4.80 -9.44
C ARG A 72 9.50 5.16 -9.70
N ALA A 73 8.63 4.93 -8.72
CA ALA A 73 7.20 5.20 -8.84
C ALA A 73 6.90 6.70 -8.90
N ARG A 74 6.06 7.09 -9.86
CA ARG A 74 5.48 8.44 -9.93
C ARG A 74 3.97 8.34 -9.80
N ASP A 75 3.41 9.05 -8.83
CA ASP A 75 1.97 9.23 -8.66
C ASP A 75 1.69 10.70 -8.31
N ARG A 76 0.58 11.24 -8.83
CA ARG A 76 0.26 12.67 -8.69
C ARG A 76 0.09 13.09 -7.23
N TRP A 77 -0.37 12.19 -6.35
CA TRP A 77 -0.52 12.51 -4.94
C TRP A 77 0.82 12.60 -4.24
N LEU A 78 1.79 11.75 -4.56
CA LEU A 78 3.15 11.81 -4.01
C LEU A 78 3.85 13.08 -4.45
N GLU A 79 3.78 13.41 -5.75
CA GLU A 79 4.34 14.64 -6.29
C GLU A 79 3.79 15.88 -5.58
N LEU A 80 2.48 15.92 -5.35
CA LEU A 80 1.88 17.01 -4.59
C LEU A 80 2.24 16.95 -3.10
N ALA A 81 2.28 15.77 -2.48
CA ALA A 81 2.58 15.59 -1.05
C ALA A 81 3.95 16.14 -0.66
N VAL A 82 4.96 16.03 -1.54
CA VAL A 82 6.32 16.54 -1.27
C VAL A 82 6.51 18.02 -1.62
N ARG A 83 5.56 18.65 -2.34
CA ARG A 83 5.64 20.08 -2.69
C ARG A 83 5.34 20.99 -1.50
N ARG A 84 6.19 22.02 -1.32
CA ARG A 84 6.05 23.02 -0.25
C ARG A 84 4.84 23.94 -0.39
N ARG A 85 4.47 24.27 -1.62
CA ARG A 85 3.32 25.14 -1.93
C ARG A 85 2.44 24.43 -2.95
N ARG A 86 1.13 24.52 -2.73
CA ARG A 86 0.10 23.96 -3.61
C ARG A 86 -0.93 25.04 -3.89
N SER A 87 -1.44 25.08 -5.11
CA SER A 87 -2.57 25.93 -5.45
C SER A 87 -3.85 25.42 -4.77
N PRO A 88 -4.90 26.25 -4.65
CA PRO A 88 -6.20 25.78 -4.18
C PRO A 88 -6.79 24.63 -5.01
N SER A 89 -6.51 24.56 -6.31
CA SER A 89 -6.98 23.45 -7.16
C SER A 89 -6.22 22.15 -6.91
N GLU A 90 -4.90 22.22 -6.65
CA GLU A 90 -4.10 21.06 -6.27
C GLU A 90 -4.51 20.53 -4.89
N GLN A 91 -4.82 21.40 -3.94
CA GLN A 91 -5.35 21.00 -2.63
C GLN A 91 -6.71 20.31 -2.76
N ARG A 92 -7.62 20.87 -3.57
CA ARG A 92 -8.92 20.22 -3.85
C ARG A 92 -8.75 18.85 -4.47
N PHE A 93 -7.86 18.70 -5.45
CA PHE A 93 -7.54 17.41 -6.05
C PHE A 93 -7.09 16.37 -5.01
N MET A 94 -6.25 16.75 -4.05
CA MET A 94 -5.79 15.83 -3.02
C MET A 94 -6.90 15.39 -2.05
N LEU A 95 -7.89 16.25 -1.81
CA LEU A 95 -8.97 16.04 -0.83
C LEU A 95 -10.23 15.42 -1.42
N GLN A 96 -10.42 15.53 -2.74
CA GLN A 96 -11.57 14.98 -3.44
C GLN A 96 -11.16 13.65 -4.07
N GLN A 97 -11.57 12.57 -3.44
CA GLN A 97 -11.52 11.19 -3.96
C GLN A 97 -12.95 10.79 -4.34
#